data_AF-R7B4C9-F1
#
_entry.id   AF-R7B4C9-F1
#
_cell.length_a   1.000
_cell.length_b   1.000
_cell.length_c   1.000
_cell.angle_alpha   90.00
_cell.angle_beta   90.00
_cell.angle_gamma   90.00
#
_symmetry.space_group_name_H-M   'P 1'
#
loop_
_entity.id
_entity.type
_entity.pdbx_description
1 polymer ?
#
loop_
_entity_poly.entity_id
_entity_poly.type
_entity_poly.pdbx_seq_one_letter_code
_entity_poly.pdbx_strand_id
1 'polypeptide(L)'
;MELNETFVPLALEDLVDTAREYKEQGYQLAQMMGVLKEDDTVWLYYTFIKGNEVINRRIEGIIKGETEVPSLTPLYIAIFVNENEAHDLFGVNIVGNLIDFEGAFYRFAEGVEAPMSIVSPEQLAAREKAAKIAKAKAAKAAKAAKEKAAKEAEAAAPADAPAEEQPQKQAEAASAPAPASAEASANTNEEGE
;
A
#
# COMPACT_ATOMS: atom_id res chain seq x y z
N MET A 1 -2.91 -27.96 -27.16
CA MET A 1 -2.96 -27.94 -25.69
C MET A 1 -3.57 -26.61 -25.29
N GLU A 2 -4.62 -26.62 -24.46
CA GLU A 2 -5.31 -25.40 -24.02
C GLU A 2 -4.51 -24.75 -22.89
N LEU A 3 -4.38 -23.42 -22.96
CA LEU A 3 -3.72 -22.60 -21.94
C LEU A 3 -4.68 -22.38 -20.76
N ASN A 4 -4.20 -22.65 -19.54
CA ASN A 4 -4.91 -22.37 -18.30
C ASN A 4 -4.34 -21.07 -17.69
N GLU A 5 -5.06 -19.97 -17.85
CA GLU A 5 -4.64 -18.65 -17.39
C GLU A 5 -5.42 -18.20 -16.15
N THR A 6 -4.70 -17.71 -15.14
CA THR A 6 -5.28 -17.15 -13.92
C THR A 6 -4.69 -15.78 -13.58
N PHE A 7 -5.49 -14.95 -12.91
CA PHE A 7 -5.07 -13.66 -12.37
C PHE A 7 -5.27 -13.65 -10.87
N VAL A 8 -4.19 -13.53 -10.11
CA VAL A 8 -4.20 -13.69 -8.66
C VAL A 8 -3.57 -12.46 -8.01
N PRO A 9 -4.23 -11.81 -7.04
CA PRO A 9 -3.64 -10.73 -6.26
C PRO A 9 -2.35 -11.17 -5.57
N LEU A 10 -1.41 -10.24 -5.44
CA LEU A 10 -0.15 -10.42 -4.72
C LEU A 10 0.16 -9.12 -3.96
N ALA A 11 0.52 -9.23 -2.69
CA ALA A 11 1.01 -8.11 -1.92
C ALA A 11 2.45 -7.79 -2.35
N LEU A 12 2.85 -6.52 -2.32
CA LEU A 12 4.16 -6.10 -2.84
C LEU A 12 5.31 -6.72 -2.03
N GLU A 13 5.13 -6.82 -0.71
CA GLU A 13 6.07 -7.44 0.22
C GLU A 13 6.37 -8.91 -0.10
N ASP A 14 5.40 -9.62 -0.70
CA ASP A 14 5.51 -11.05 -1.01
C ASP A 14 6.13 -11.31 -2.40
N LEU A 15 6.46 -10.26 -3.16
CA LEU A 15 6.90 -10.36 -4.56
C LEU A 15 8.15 -11.24 -4.72
N VAL A 16 9.20 -10.95 -3.97
CA VAL A 16 10.50 -11.63 -4.11
C VAL A 16 10.39 -13.09 -3.67
N ASP A 17 9.67 -13.36 -2.59
CA ASP A 17 9.50 -14.71 -2.05
C ASP A 17 8.65 -15.57 -2.99
N THR A 18 7.54 -15.03 -3.50
CA THR A 18 6.72 -15.69 -4.52
C THR A 18 7.53 -15.99 -5.79
N ALA A 19 8.31 -15.02 -6.26
CA ALA A 19 9.14 -15.20 -7.45
C ALA A 19 10.20 -16.29 -7.26
N ARG A 20 10.80 -16.39 -6.06
CA ARG A 20 11.76 -17.44 -5.69
C ARG A 20 11.09 -18.81 -5.66
N GLU A 21 9.95 -18.92 -4.97
CA GLU A 21 9.18 -20.17 -4.89
C GLU A 21 8.81 -20.67 -6.30
N TYR A 22 8.32 -19.79 -7.17
CA TYR A 22 8.00 -20.12 -8.56
C TYR A 22 9.22 -20.56 -9.35
N LYS A 23 10.38 -19.97 -9.11
CA LYS A 23 11.64 -20.40 -9.75
C LYS A 23 11.98 -21.84 -9.36
N GLU A 24 11.89 -22.15 -8.08
CA GLU A 24 12.18 -23.48 -7.52
C GLU A 24 11.19 -24.53 -8.05
N GLN A 25 9.92 -24.14 -8.23
CA GLN A 25 8.90 -24.99 -8.85
C GLN A 25 9.06 -25.13 -10.37
N GLY A 26 10.01 -24.42 -11.00
CA GLY A 26 10.30 -24.52 -12.43
C GLY A 26 9.41 -23.65 -13.33
N TYR A 27 8.77 -22.62 -12.78
CA TYR A 27 8.13 -21.59 -13.59
C TYR A 27 9.18 -20.65 -14.21
N GLN A 28 8.87 -20.17 -15.40
CA GLN A 28 9.59 -19.08 -16.05
C GLN A 28 8.83 -17.78 -15.82
N LEU A 29 9.53 -16.73 -15.38
CA LEU A 29 8.99 -15.37 -15.42
C LEU A 29 9.06 -14.86 -16.86
N ALA A 30 7.90 -14.81 -17.53
CA ALA A 30 7.80 -14.48 -18.95
C ALA A 30 7.74 -12.96 -19.19
N GLN A 31 7.13 -12.22 -18.27
CA GLN A 31 6.89 -10.79 -18.43
C GLN A 31 6.61 -10.11 -17.09
N MET A 32 6.96 -8.82 -17.01
CA MET A 32 6.34 -7.86 -16.09
C MET A 32 5.67 -6.75 -16.92
N MET A 33 4.43 -6.38 -16.56
CA MET A 33 3.62 -5.41 -17.29
C MET A 33 3.04 -4.34 -16.36
N GLY A 34 3.28 -3.07 -16.68
CA GLY A 34 2.62 -1.93 -16.06
C GLY A 34 1.28 -1.59 -16.72
N VAL A 35 0.28 -1.26 -15.90
CA VAL A 35 -1.02 -0.75 -16.36
C VAL A 35 -1.40 0.47 -15.52
N LEU A 36 -1.39 1.65 -16.14
CA LEU A 36 -1.89 2.88 -15.52
C LEU A 36 -3.39 2.75 -15.20
N LYS A 37 -3.79 3.17 -14.00
CA LYS A 37 -5.18 3.18 -13.55
C LYS A 37 -5.75 4.59 -13.47
N GLU A 38 -7.07 4.65 -13.29
CA GLU A 38 -7.82 5.91 -13.28
C GLU A 38 -7.42 6.81 -12.11
N ASP A 39 -6.98 6.22 -11.00
CA ASP A 39 -6.50 6.89 -9.79
C ASP A 39 -5.02 7.32 -9.85
N ASP A 40 -4.43 7.26 -11.04
CA ASP A 40 -3.02 7.60 -11.33
C ASP A 40 -1.99 6.67 -10.69
N THR A 41 -2.42 5.52 -10.16
CA THR A 41 -1.53 4.43 -9.74
C THR A 41 -1.19 3.51 -10.91
N VAL A 42 -0.13 2.73 -10.75
CA VAL A 42 0.24 1.67 -11.69
C VAL A 42 -0.07 0.32 -11.05
N TRP A 43 -0.67 -0.58 -11.82
CA TRP A 43 -0.74 -1.99 -11.45
C TRP A 43 0.34 -2.76 -12.20
N LEU A 44 1.00 -3.69 -11.51
CA LEU A 44 2.02 -4.56 -12.08
C LEU A 44 1.49 -5.98 -12.18
N TYR A 45 1.64 -6.58 -13.35
CA TYR A 45 1.38 -8.01 -13.57
C TYR A 45 2.71 -8.72 -13.82
N TYR A 46 3.03 -9.71 -12.98
CA TYR A 46 4.15 -10.62 -13.19
C TYR A 46 3.60 -11.95 -13.69
N THR A 47 3.95 -12.32 -14.91
CA THR A 47 3.41 -13.49 -15.60
C THR A 47 4.39 -14.65 -15.51
N PHE A 48 4.00 -15.70 -14.79
CA PHE A 48 4.78 -16.93 -14.62
C PHE A 48 4.17 -18.06 -15.45
N ILE A 49 5.01 -18.80 -16.18
CA ILE A 49 4.58 -19.85 -17.11
C ILE A 49 5.26 -21.17 -16.80
N LYS A 50 4.49 -22.26 -16.76
CA LYS A 50 4.99 -23.63 -16.68
C LYS A 50 4.09 -24.59 -17.47
N GLY A 51 4.61 -25.13 -18.57
CA GLY A 51 3.81 -25.97 -19.46
C GLY A 51 2.65 -25.18 -20.06
N ASN A 52 1.41 -25.55 -19.76
CA ASN A 52 0.21 -24.83 -20.19
C ASN A 52 -0.41 -23.95 -19.09
N GLU A 53 0.21 -23.88 -17.92
CA GLU A 53 -0.24 -23.03 -16.81
C GLU A 53 0.40 -21.64 -16.92
N VAL A 54 -0.43 -20.61 -16.83
CA VAL A 54 -0.03 -19.20 -16.82
C VAL A 54 -0.66 -18.52 -15.61
N ILE A 55 0.19 -17.99 -14.73
CA ILE A 55 -0.24 -17.30 -13.51
C ILE A 55 0.22 -15.85 -13.61
N ASN A 56 -0.74 -14.94 -13.66
CA ASN A 56 -0.50 -13.51 -13.60
C ASN A 56 -0.67 -13.04 -12.14
N ARG A 57 0.45 -12.79 -11.46
CA ARG A 57 0.46 -12.17 -10.13
C ARG A 57 0.27 -10.67 -10.26
N ARG A 58 -0.78 -10.15 -9.64
CA ARG A 58 -1.20 -8.74 -9.76
C ARG A 58 -0.89 -7.98 -8.47
N ILE A 59 -0.04 -6.98 -8.58
CA ILE A 59 0.22 -5.99 -7.53
C ILE A 59 -0.50 -4.71 -7.93
N GLU A 60 -1.25 -4.14 -6.99
CA GLU A 60 -2.08 -2.96 -7.23
C GLU A 60 -1.53 -1.74 -6.48
N GLY A 61 -1.87 -0.53 -6.96
CA GLY A 61 -1.68 0.69 -6.20
C GLY A 61 -0.24 1.20 -6.11
N ILE A 62 0.63 0.88 -7.08
CA ILE A 62 2.00 1.42 -7.12
C ILE A 62 1.94 2.93 -7.37
N ILE A 63 2.48 3.72 -6.43
CA ILE A 63 2.61 5.16 -6.55
C ILE A 63 3.91 5.48 -7.28
N LYS A 64 3.81 6.13 -8.44
CA LYS A 64 4.94 6.47 -9.31
C LYS A 64 5.98 7.32 -8.55
N GLY A 65 7.26 6.98 -8.69
CA GLY A 65 8.37 7.66 -8.00
C GLY A 65 8.41 7.51 -6.46
N GLU A 66 7.39 6.94 -5.83
CA GLU A 66 7.29 6.82 -4.36
C GLU A 66 7.37 5.37 -3.89
N THR A 67 6.56 4.48 -4.47
CA THR A 67 6.53 3.07 -4.07
C THR A 67 7.73 2.34 -4.65
N GLU A 68 8.66 1.92 -3.78
CA GLU A 68 9.80 1.09 -4.15
C GLU A 68 9.35 -0.34 -4.47
N VAL A 69 9.60 -0.79 -5.69
CA VAL A 69 9.34 -2.16 -6.14
C VAL A 69 10.68 -2.89 -6.23
N PRO A 70 10.89 -3.99 -5.48
CA PRO A 70 12.16 -4.71 -5.53
C PRO A 70 12.36 -5.40 -6.88
N SER A 71 13.55 -5.26 -7.45
CA SER A 71 13.94 -5.92 -8.69
C SER A 71 13.98 -7.43 -8.53
N LEU A 72 13.47 -8.13 -9.53
CA LEU A 72 13.60 -9.57 -9.67
C LEU A 72 14.81 -9.97 -10.52
N THR A 73 15.61 -9.05 -11.06
CA THR A 73 16.82 -9.39 -11.84
C THR A 73 17.82 -10.31 -11.12
N PRO A 74 17.98 -10.31 -9.79
CA PRO A 74 18.81 -11.31 -9.10
C PRO A 74 18.28 -12.75 -9.24
N LEU A 75 16.97 -12.92 -9.42
CA LEU A 75 16.32 -14.21 -9.63
C LEU A 75 16.10 -14.50 -11.13
N TYR A 76 15.73 -13.51 -11.92
CA TYR A 76 15.37 -13.65 -13.33
C TYR A 76 16.03 -12.55 -14.13
N ILE A 77 17.32 -12.71 -14.49
CA ILE A 77 18.08 -11.65 -15.14
C ILE A 77 17.40 -11.07 -16.39
N ALA A 78 16.64 -11.88 -17.14
CA ALA A 78 15.93 -11.46 -18.35
C ALA A 78 14.83 -10.41 -18.11
N ILE A 79 14.34 -10.26 -16.87
CA ILE A 79 13.28 -9.28 -16.54
C ILE A 79 13.76 -7.83 -16.58
N PHE A 80 15.08 -7.59 -16.69
CA PHE A 80 15.65 -6.24 -16.71
C PHE A 80 15.00 -5.34 -17.77
N VAL A 81 14.63 -5.91 -18.93
CA VAL A 81 13.94 -5.17 -20.00
C VAL A 81 12.62 -4.60 -19.49
N ASN A 82 11.81 -5.44 -18.85
CA ASN A 82 10.49 -5.04 -18.35
C ASN A 82 10.59 -4.07 -17.17
N GLU A 83 11.56 -4.26 -16.29
CA GLU A 83 11.78 -3.36 -15.15
C GLU A 83 12.22 -1.97 -15.59
N ASN A 84 13.17 -1.88 -16.52
CA ASN A 84 13.58 -0.60 -17.09
C ASN A 84 12.44 0.02 -17.92
N GLU A 85 11.64 -0.78 -18.64
CA GLU A 85 10.45 -0.28 -19.34
C GLU A 85 9.40 0.29 -18.37
N ALA A 86 9.13 -0.40 -17.25
CA ALA A 86 8.19 0.08 -16.25
C ALA A 86 8.66 1.38 -15.60
N HIS A 87 9.97 1.52 -15.37
CA HIS A 87 10.58 2.76 -14.93
C HIS A 87 10.39 3.87 -15.98
N ASP A 88 10.87 3.67 -17.20
CA ASP A 88 10.92 4.71 -18.23
C ASP A 88 9.55 5.12 -18.76
N LEU A 89 8.65 4.15 -18.98
CA LEU A 89 7.34 4.40 -19.59
C LEU A 89 6.27 4.79 -18.57
N PHE A 90 6.34 4.27 -17.35
CA PHE A 90 5.27 4.42 -16.36
C PHE A 90 5.70 5.19 -15.10
N GLY A 91 7.00 5.38 -14.86
CA GLY A 91 7.52 6.06 -13.67
C GLY A 91 7.54 5.17 -12.43
N VAL A 92 7.61 3.85 -12.60
CA VAL A 92 7.71 2.91 -11.48
C VAL A 92 9.11 2.96 -10.88
N ASN A 93 9.22 3.10 -9.56
CA ASN A 93 10.50 3.12 -8.86
C ASN A 93 10.98 1.67 -8.59
N ILE A 94 11.77 1.11 -9.51
CA ILE A 94 12.37 -0.22 -9.32
C ILE A 94 13.70 -0.09 -8.58
N VAL A 95 13.91 -0.89 -7.54
CA VAL A 95 15.11 -0.84 -6.69
C VAL A 95 15.88 -2.17 -6.74
N GLY A 96 17.20 -2.10 -6.93
CA GLY A 96 18.08 -3.28 -6.90
C GLY A 96 18.29 -3.97 -8.25
N ASN A 97 18.07 -3.27 -9.37
CA ASN A 97 18.34 -3.77 -10.71
C ASN A 97 19.82 -4.14 -10.86
N LEU A 98 20.09 -5.35 -11.37
CA LEU A 98 21.44 -5.76 -11.75
C LEU A 98 21.89 -5.15 -13.09
N ILE A 99 20.92 -4.83 -13.96
CA ILE A 99 21.14 -4.11 -15.22
C ILE A 99 20.18 -2.92 -15.20
N ASP A 100 20.69 -1.78 -14.76
CA ASP A 100 19.96 -0.52 -14.66
C ASP A 100 20.43 0.44 -15.76
N PHE A 101 19.49 1.02 -16.47
CA PHE A 101 19.75 2.05 -17.48
C PHE A 101 19.50 3.46 -16.94
N GLU A 102 19.13 3.61 -15.67
CA GLU A 102 19.00 4.88 -14.97
C GLU A 102 18.08 5.89 -15.70
N GLY A 103 16.96 5.40 -16.25
CA GLY A 103 16.03 6.24 -17.03
C GLY A 103 16.39 6.42 -18.51
N ALA A 104 17.39 5.69 -19.01
CA ALA A 104 17.87 5.80 -20.39
C ALA A 104 17.68 4.51 -21.21
N PHE A 105 16.77 3.62 -20.81
CA PHE A 105 16.45 2.41 -21.58
C PHE A 105 15.73 2.78 -22.89
N TYR A 106 14.81 3.74 -22.81
CA TYR A 106 14.24 4.44 -23.95
C TYR A 106 14.77 5.88 -24.04
N ARG A 107 14.85 6.42 -25.27
CA ARG A 107 15.21 7.82 -25.50
C ARG A 107 13.96 8.61 -25.86
N PHE A 108 13.60 9.56 -25.02
CA PHE A 108 12.49 10.48 -25.27
C PHE A 108 12.97 11.87 -25.70
N ALA A 109 12.03 12.68 -26.18
CA ALA A 109 12.26 14.10 -26.39
C ALA A 109 12.47 14.81 -25.04
N GLU A 110 13.13 15.97 -25.08
CA GLU A 110 13.37 16.77 -23.88
C GLU A 110 12.05 17.11 -23.15
N GLY A 111 12.03 16.89 -21.83
CA GLY A 111 10.86 17.14 -20.99
C GLY A 111 9.75 16.08 -21.04
N VAL A 112 9.97 14.96 -21.74
CA VAL A 112 9.05 13.82 -21.73
C VAL A 112 9.55 12.75 -20.76
N GLU A 113 8.78 12.52 -19.70
CA GLU A 113 9.00 11.48 -18.69
C GLU A 113 7.73 10.62 -18.58
N ALA A 114 7.90 9.31 -18.38
CA ALA A 114 6.80 8.36 -18.21
C ALA A 114 5.63 8.56 -19.21
N PRO A 115 5.88 8.53 -20.54
CA PRO A 115 4.90 8.91 -21.55
C PRO A 115 3.61 8.07 -21.53
N MET A 116 3.65 6.84 -21.01
CA MET A 116 2.46 5.98 -20.87
C MET A 116 1.62 6.34 -19.64
N SER A 117 2.10 7.26 -18.80
CA SER A 117 1.41 7.82 -17.63
C SER A 117 0.82 9.22 -17.89
N ILE A 118 1.00 9.81 -19.08
CA ILE A 118 0.46 11.12 -19.41
C ILE A 118 -1.05 11.01 -19.65
N VAL A 119 -1.82 11.59 -18.75
CA VAL A 119 -3.27 11.77 -18.88
C VAL A 119 -3.51 13.17 -19.45
N SER A 120 -4.29 13.30 -20.52
CA SER A 120 -4.59 14.63 -21.08
C SER A 120 -5.27 15.53 -20.03
N PRO A 121 -5.08 16.86 -20.07
CA PRO A 121 -5.72 17.78 -19.12
C PRO A 121 -7.25 17.62 -19.05
N GLU A 122 -7.89 17.30 -20.18
CA GLU A 122 -9.32 17.03 -20.26
C GLU A 122 -9.70 15.73 -19.54
N GLN A 123 -8.91 14.67 -19.72
CA GLN A 123 -9.11 13.40 -19.00
C GLN A 123 -8.87 13.57 -17.50
N LEU A 124 -7.88 14.36 -17.08
CA LEU A 124 -7.64 14.68 -15.68
C LEU A 124 -8.82 15.45 -15.06
N ALA A 125 -9.30 16.50 -15.73
CA ALA A 125 -10.45 17.29 -15.28
C ALA A 125 -11.74 16.45 -15.21
N ALA A 126 -11.97 15.56 -16.17
CA ALA A 126 -13.10 14.63 -16.15
C ALA A 126 -13.03 13.65 -14.97
N ARG A 127 -11.83 13.11 -14.68
CA ARG A 127 -11.58 12.21 -13.55
C ARG A 127 -11.76 12.90 -12.20
N GLU A 128 -11.22 14.11 -12.02
CA GLU A 128 -11.43 14.89 -10.79
C GLU A 128 -12.91 15.18 -10.53
N LYS A 129 -13.66 15.52 -11.58
CA LYS A 129 -15.10 15.75 -11.49
C LYS A 129 -15.83 14.47 -11.07
N ALA A 130 -15.50 13.32 -11.68
CA ALA A 130 -16.08 12.03 -11.34
C ALA A 130 -15.77 11.63 -9.88
N ALA A 131 -14.52 11.80 -9.44
CA ALA A 131 -14.10 11.51 -8.07
C ALA A 131 -14.85 12.37 -7.03
N LYS A 132 -15.03 13.67 -7.31
CA LYS A 132 -15.83 14.58 -6.46
C LYS A 132 -17.29 14.12 -6.34
N ILE A 133 -17.89 13.69 -7.45
CA ILE A 133 -19.27 13.17 -7.47
C ILE A 133 -19.36 11.86 -6.67
N ALA A 134 -18.41 10.93 -6.87
CA ALA A 134 -18.36 9.66 -6.15
C ALA A 134 -18.21 9.85 -4.64
N LYS A 135 -17.29 10.73 -4.21
CA LYS A 135 -17.09 11.08 -2.79
C LYS A 135 -18.33 11.71 -2.18
N ALA A 136 -19.01 12.61 -2.90
CA ALA A 136 -20.25 13.20 -2.43
C ALA A 136 -21.38 12.17 -2.29
N LYS A 137 -21.48 11.21 -3.22
CA LYS A 137 -22.46 10.12 -3.16
C LYS A 137 -22.17 9.15 -2.01
N ALA A 138 -20.90 8.77 -1.82
CA ALA A 138 -20.47 7.92 -0.72
C ALA A 138 -20.73 8.57 0.65
N ALA A 139 -20.45 9.87 0.80
CA ALA A 139 -20.73 10.61 2.04
C ALA A 139 -22.24 10.68 2.35
N LYS A 140 -23.08 10.91 1.33
CA LYS A 140 -24.55 10.89 1.49
C LYS A 140 -25.05 9.49 1.87
N ALA A 141 -24.54 8.44 1.24
CA ALA A 141 -24.89 7.07 1.55
C ALA A 141 -24.47 6.69 2.98
N ALA A 142 -23.27 7.07 3.41
CA ALA A 142 -22.79 6.84 4.78
C ALA A 142 -23.63 7.59 5.82
N LYS A 143 -24.06 8.83 5.54
CA LYS A 143 -24.95 9.60 6.43
C LYS A 143 -26.33 8.95 6.52
N ALA A 144 -26.90 8.54 5.39
CA ALA A 144 -28.19 7.85 5.36
C ALA A 144 -28.15 6.48 6.08
N ALA A 145 -27.05 5.72 5.94
CA ALA A 145 -26.86 4.47 6.67
C ALA A 145 -26.75 4.69 8.18
N LYS A 146 -26.04 5.73 8.63
CA LYS A 146 -25.94 6.10 10.04
C LYS A 146 -27.29 6.56 10.61
N GLU A 147 -28.06 7.36 9.87
CA GLU A 147 -29.39 7.80 10.29
C GLU A 147 -30.39 6.63 10.36
N LYS A 148 -30.29 5.66 9.44
CA LYS A 148 -31.10 4.45 9.47
C LYS A 148 -30.75 3.56 10.66
N ALA A 149 -29.46 3.35 10.93
CA ALA A 149 -28.99 2.58 12.08
C ALA A 149 -29.35 3.24 13.42
N ALA A 150 -29.32 4.58 13.50
CA ALA A 150 -29.75 5.32 14.69
C ALA A 150 -31.26 5.17 14.95
N LYS A 151 -32.10 5.25 13.91
CA LYS A 151 -33.56 5.05 14.04
C LYS A 151 -33.93 3.61 14.40
N GLU A 152 -33.19 2.62 13.88
CA GLU A 152 -33.37 1.21 14.23
C GLU A 152 -32.92 0.91 15.67
N ALA A 153 -31.92 1.63 16.20
CA ALA A 153 -31.50 1.53 17.60
C ALA A 153 -32.46 2.25 18.58
N GLU A 154 -33.04 3.39 18.19
CA GLU A 154 -33.99 4.15 19.01
C GLU A 154 -35.35 3.43 19.13
N ALA A 155 -35.77 2.69 18.10
CA ALA A 155 -36.97 1.85 18.13
C ALA A 155 -36.83 0.59 19.02
N ALA A 156 -35.63 0.28 19.52
CA ALA A 156 -35.35 -0.88 20.36
C ALA A 156 -35.21 -0.56 21.87
N ALA A 157 -35.38 0.70 22.31
CA ALA A 157 -35.25 1.09 23.72
C ALA A 157 -36.61 1.12 24.46
N PRO A 158 -36.79 0.42 25.61
CA PRO A 158 -38.01 0.50 26.40
C PRO A 158 -38.04 1.74 27.30
N ALA A 159 -39.25 2.27 27.54
CA ALA A 159 -39.51 3.44 28.39
C ALA A 159 -39.62 3.05 29.87
N ASP A 160 -38.83 3.71 30.72
CA ASP A 160 -39.30 4.23 32.02
C ASP A 160 -38.28 5.22 32.62
N ALA A 161 -38.80 6.25 33.29
CA ALA A 161 -38.11 7.25 34.11
C ALA A 161 -39.07 7.63 35.27
N PRO A 162 -38.71 8.40 36.34
CA PRO A 162 -37.49 9.24 36.50
C PRO A 162 -36.92 9.44 37.95
N ALA A 163 -35.88 10.30 38.03
CA ALA A 163 -35.45 11.22 39.12
C ALA A 163 -34.75 10.64 40.39
N GLU A 164 -33.75 11.24 41.06
CA GLU A 164 -33.45 12.65 41.42
C GLU A 164 -31.93 12.98 41.64
N GLU A 165 -31.61 14.27 41.43
CA GLU A 165 -30.69 15.23 42.10
C GLU A 165 -29.19 14.98 42.46
N GLN A 166 -28.34 15.73 41.71
CA GLN A 166 -27.22 16.64 42.02
C GLN A 166 -26.26 16.59 43.27
N PRO A 167 -25.05 17.20 43.15
CA PRO A 167 -23.84 16.95 43.97
C PRO A 167 -23.44 18.09 44.94
N GLN A 168 -22.56 17.83 45.94
CA GLN A 168 -21.81 18.91 46.63
C GLN A 168 -20.47 18.48 47.29
N LYS A 169 -19.53 19.44 47.24
CA LYS A 169 -18.11 19.50 47.70
C LYS A 169 -17.93 19.59 49.23
N GLN A 170 -16.77 19.12 49.74
CA GLN A 170 -15.81 19.72 50.73
C GLN A 170 -15.12 18.60 51.52
N ALA A 171 -13.90 18.69 52.05
CA ALA A 171 -12.86 19.71 52.10
C ALA A 171 -11.53 19.03 52.47
N GLU A 172 -10.47 19.78 52.18
CA GLU A 172 -9.05 19.64 52.42
C GLU A 172 -8.61 19.62 53.91
N ALA A 173 -7.50 18.93 54.22
CA ALA A 173 -6.41 19.33 55.15
C ALA A 173 -5.60 18.08 55.59
N ALA A 174 -4.42 17.82 55.02
CA ALA A 174 -3.11 18.35 55.40
C ALA A 174 -2.48 17.70 56.66
N SER A 175 -1.44 16.89 56.44
CA SER A 175 -0.25 16.78 57.30
C SER A 175 0.83 15.92 56.63
N ALA A 176 1.94 16.55 56.25
CA ALA A 176 3.25 15.97 55.97
C ALA A 176 4.15 16.18 57.24
N PRO A 177 5.35 15.57 57.43
CA PRO A 177 6.30 15.12 56.41
C PRO A 177 7.08 13.81 56.69
N ALA A 178 7.98 13.52 55.74
CA ALA A 178 8.89 12.38 55.50
C ALA A 178 10.05 12.24 56.55
N PRO A 179 11.15 11.45 56.34
CA PRO A 179 11.49 10.48 55.27
C PRO A 179 12.12 9.15 55.77
N ALA A 180 12.33 8.18 54.87
CA ALA A 180 13.32 7.12 55.09
C ALA A 180 14.04 6.78 53.77
N SER A 181 15.37 6.80 53.87
CA SER A 181 16.42 6.59 52.88
C SER A 181 16.68 5.11 52.55
N ALA A 182 17.14 4.84 51.33
CA ALA A 182 18.13 3.79 51.00
C ALA A 182 18.63 4.07 49.56
N GLU A 183 19.78 4.72 49.42
CA GLU A 183 21.11 4.11 49.19
C GLU A 183 21.38 3.77 47.71
N ALA A 184 22.27 4.56 47.13
CA ALA A 184 22.99 4.25 45.91
C ALA A 184 24.22 3.39 46.25
N SER A 185 24.58 2.48 45.36
CA SER A 185 25.95 2.00 45.24
C SER A 185 26.26 1.76 43.77
N ALA A 186 27.04 2.68 43.21
CA ALA A 186 27.81 2.46 42.00
C ALA A 186 28.97 1.52 42.34
N ASN A 187 29.25 0.55 41.47
CA ASN A 187 30.55 -0.10 41.45
C ASN A 187 31.03 -0.21 40.00
N THR A 188 32.11 0.51 39.73
CA THR A 188 33.02 0.35 38.60
C THR A 188 33.81 -0.95 38.77
N ASN A 189 34.12 -1.63 37.66
CA ASN A 189 35.44 -2.23 37.49
C ASN A 189 35.75 -2.49 36.02
N GLU A 190 36.99 -2.14 35.70
CA GLU A 190 37.73 -2.25 34.45
C GLU A 190 38.15 -3.69 34.10
N GLU A 191 38.61 -3.82 32.85
CA GLU A 191 39.66 -4.70 32.34
C GLU A 191 39.38 -6.19 32.05
N GLY A 192 39.72 -6.55 30.81
CA GLY A 192 39.87 -7.92 30.30
C GLY A 192 40.37 -7.85 28.85
N GLU A 193 41.66 -8.14 28.69
CA GLU A 193 42.57 -8.07 27.53
C GLU A 193 42.04 -8.52 26.15
#